data_AF-A0AAN9UQ30-F1
#
_entry.id   AF-A0AAN9UQ30-F1
#
_cell.length_a   1.000
_cell.length_b   1.000
_cell.length_c   1.000
_cell.angle_alpha   90.00
_cell.angle_beta   90.00
_cell.angle_gamma   90.00
#
_symmetry.space_group_name_H-M   'P 1'
#
loop_
_entity.id
_entity.type
_entity.pdbx_description
1 polymer ?
#
loop_
_entity_poly.entity_id
_entity_poly.type
_entity_poly.pdbx_seq_one_letter_code
_entity_poly.pdbx_strand_id
1 'polypeptide(L)'
;MSSRLATWLKMSAVGIVVCVGGPAFTYWVSPTDEELFERYNPELQKKSLEGRYERQKAFDDYVTRLKEYSKSDRPVWVVQEEAARKYREDKLREDAALVEEKKARQEAMRKEAAAVQPAGSNGSTDGWLGWIWKKSGGS
;
A
#
# COMPACT_ATOMS: atom_id res chain seq x y z
N MET A 1 -53.49 25.89 -26.35
CA MET A 1 -52.08 26.30 -26.18
C MET A 1 -51.31 25.34 -25.25
N SER A 2 -51.36 24.01 -25.45
CA SER A 2 -50.78 23.07 -24.45
C SER A 2 -49.97 21.89 -25.03
N SER A 3 -49.92 21.71 -26.35
CA SER A 3 -49.27 20.52 -26.95
C SER A 3 -47.76 20.49 -26.78
N ARG A 4 -47.08 21.65 -26.76
CA ARG A 4 -45.62 21.71 -26.57
C ARG A 4 -45.21 21.37 -25.13
N LEU A 5 -45.93 21.91 -24.14
CA LEU A 5 -45.70 21.58 -22.73
C LEU A 5 -45.93 20.09 -22.45
N ALA A 6 -46.98 19.50 -23.03
CA ALA A 6 -47.24 18.07 -22.91
C ALA A 6 -46.12 17.20 -23.53
N THR A 7 -45.56 17.61 -24.68
CA THR A 7 -44.42 16.91 -25.29
C THR A 7 -43.15 17.03 -24.45
N TRP A 8 -42.84 18.22 -23.96
CA TRP A 8 -41.68 18.44 -23.08
C TRP A 8 -41.78 17.64 -21.78
N LEU A 9 -42.98 17.58 -21.17
CA LEU A 9 -43.20 16.80 -19.95
C LEU A 9 -42.96 15.30 -20.18
N LYS A 10 -43.45 14.75 -21.30
CA LYS A 10 -43.22 13.35 -21.69
C LYS A 10 -41.74 13.06 -21.93
N MET A 11 -41.04 13.96 -22.62
CA MET A 11 -39.60 13.79 -22.88
C MET A 11 -38.78 13.88 -21.60
N SER A 12 -39.10 14.80 -20.69
CA SER A 12 -38.46 14.88 -19.37
C SER A 12 -38.74 13.63 -18.52
N ALA A 13 -39.96 13.10 -18.54
CA ALA A 13 -40.30 11.87 -17.83
C ALA A 13 -39.47 10.68 -18.33
N VAL A 14 -39.35 10.51 -19.66
CA VAL A 14 -38.51 9.46 -20.25
C VAL A 14 -37.03 9.68 -19.91
N GLY A 15 -36.54 10.92 -19.97
CA GLY A 15 -35.18 11.26 -19.58
C GLY A 15 -34.86 10.89 -18.13
N ILE A 16 -35.77 11.18 -17.20
CA ILE A 16 -35.63 10.80 -15.78
C ILE A 16 -35.61 9.28 -15.62
N VAL A 17 -36.51 8.57 -16.32
CA VAL A 17 -36.56 7.10 -16.28
C VAL A 17 -35.28 6.48 -16.81
N VAL A 18 -34.64 7.03 -17.84
CA VAL A 18 -33.35 6.50 -18.33
C VAL A 18 -32.21 6.84 -17.38
N CYS A 19 -32.13 8.09 -16.91
CA CYS A 19 -31.06 8.54 -16.01
C CYS A 19 -31.08 7.84 -14.65
N VAL A 20 -32.26 7.54 -14.10
CA VAL A 20 -32.41 6.83 -12.82
C VAL A 20 -32.51 5.32 -13.05
N GLY A 21 -33.19 4.90 -14.11
CA GLY A 21 -33.40 3.49 -14.44
C GLY A 21 -32.12 2.78 -14.83
N GLY A 22 -31.15 3.44 -15.48
CA GLY A 22 -29.84 2.84 -15.77
C GLY A 22 -29.09 2.41 -14.50
N PRO A 23 -28.81 3.34 -13.56
CA PRO A 23 -28.21 3.00 -12.27
C PRO A 23 -29.06 2.06 -11.43
N ALA A 24 -30.39 2.25 -11.38
CA ALA A 24 -31.28 1.40 -10.59
C ALA A 24 -31.33 -0.04 -11.12
N PHE A 25 -31.36 -0.23 -12.44
CA PHE A 25 -31.29 -1.55 -13.07
C PHE A 25 -29.94 -2.21 -12.81
N THR A 26 -28.85 -1.43 -12.86
CA THR A 26 -27.50 -1.93 -12.54
C THR A 26 -27.42 -2.39 -11.08
N TYR A 27 -27.97 -1.62 -10.14
CA TYR A 27 -28.03 -2.02 -8.72
C TYR A 27 -28.94 -3.22 -8.47
N TRP A 28 -29.95 -3.45 -9.30
CA TRP A 28 -30.82 -4.61 -9.19
C TRP A 28 -30.18 -5.89 -9.73
N VAL A 29 -29.44 -5.80 -10.83
CA VAL A 29 -28.75 -6.95 -11.45
C VAL A 29 -27.45 -7.29 -10.72
N SER A 30 -26.73 -6.28 -10.25
CA SER A 30 -25.49 -6.50 -9.51
C SER A 30 -25.82 -7.09 -8.14
N PRO A 31 -25.36 -8.31 -7.81
CA PRO A 31 -25.50 -8.85 -6.47
C PRO A 31 -24.82 -7.91 -5.47
N THR A 32 -25.44 -7.74 -4.31
CA THR A 32 -24.94 -6.87 -3.24
C THR A 32 -23.62 -7.40 -2.70
N ASP A 33 -22.79 -6.51 -2.15
CA ASP A 33 -21.46 -6.88 -1.65
C ASP A 33 -21.52 -8.00 -0.58
N GLU A 34 -22.62 -8.14 0.15
CA GLU A 34 -22.81 -9.18 1.17
C GLU A 34 -23.03 -10.58 0.57
N GLU A 35 -23.85 -10.73 -0.47
CA GLU A 35 -24.02 -12.00 -1.18
C GLU A 35 -22.74 -12.39 -1.97
N LEU A 36 -22.00 -11.39 -2.45
CA LEU A 36 -20.70 -11.62 -3.08
C LEU A 36 -19.68 -12.11 -2.04
N PHE A 37 -19.73 -11.55 -0.84
CA PHE A 37 -18.83 -11.85 0.28
C PHE A 37 -19.05 -13.24 0.88
N GLU A 38 -20.28 -13.77 0.87
CA GLU A 38 -20.57 -15.18 1.23
C GLU A 38 -20.08 -16.19 0.19
N ARG A 39 -20.01 -15.80 -1.09
CA ARG A 39 -19.47 -16.65 -2.17
C ARG A 39 -17.94 -16.65 -2.26
N TYR A 40 -17.27 -15.73 -1.57
CA TYR A 40 -15.80 -15.65 -1.54
C TYR A 40 -15.21 -16.70 -0.57
N ASN A 41 -14.07 -17.27 -0.95
CA ASN A 41 -13.24 -18.12 -0.09
C ASN A 41 -12.83 -17.34 1.19
N PRO A 42 -12.86 -17.94 2.40
CA PRO A 42 -12.61 -17.27 3.70
C PRO A 42 -11.33 -16.42 3.77
N GLU A 43 -10.30 -16.75 2.99
CA GLU A 43 -9.04 -15.99 2.94
C GLU A 43 -9.19 -14.61 2.26
N LEU A 44 -10.01 -14.52 1.22
CA LEU A 44 -10.26 -13.26 0.49
C LEU A 44 -11.23 -12.36 1.25
N GLN A 45 -12.11 -12.98 2.05
CA GLN A 45 -13.02 -12.33 2.96
C GLN A 45 -12.25 -11.48 3.99
N LYS A 46 -11.23 -12.05 4.64
CA LYS A 46 -10.35 -11.37 5.58
C LYS A 46 -9.58 -10.22 4.94
N LYS A 47 -8.92 -10.45 3.80
CA LYS A 47 -8.21 -9.39 3.06
C LYS A 47 -9.13 -8.24 2.65
N SER A 48 -10.35 -8.55 2.24
CA SER A 48 -11.31 -7.52 1.86
C SER A 48 -11.72 -6.66 3.05
N LEU A 49 -11.88 -7.25 4.25
CA LEU A 49 -12.20 -6.58 5.53
C LEU A 49 -11.05 -5.69 6.00
N GLU A 50 -9.85 -6.25 6.05
CA GLU A 50 -8.64 -5.55 6.48
C GLU A 50 -8.36 -4.34 5.58
N GLY A 51 -8.52 -4.49 4.27
CA GLY A 51 -8.31 -3.43 3.30
C GLY A 51 -9.48 -2.46 3.09
N ARG A 52 -10.62 -2.57 3.81
CA ARG A 52 -11.76 -1.63 3.61
C ARG A 52 -11.38 -0.22 4.05
N TYR A 53 -10.81 -0.11 5.24
CA TYR A 53 -10.41 1.17 5.81
C TYR A 53 -9.32 1.83 4.98
N GLU A 54 -8.31 1.05 4.55
CA GLU A 54 -7.23 1.55 3.69
C GLU A 54 -7.74 2.04 2.34
N ARG A 55 -8.68 1.30 1.72
CA ARG A 55 -9.29 1.72 0.44
C ARG A 55 -10.14 2.98 0.58
N GLN A 56 -10.93 3.10 1.65
CA GLN A 56 -11.72 4.31 1.93
C GLN A 56 -10.81 5.51 2.15
N LYS A 57 -9.77 5.35 2.99
CA LYS A 57 -8.80 6.41 3.24
C LYS A 57 -8.03 6.81 1.97
N ALA A 58 -7.59 5.84 1.17
CA ALA A 58 -6.90 6.12 -0.09
C ALA A 58 -7.81 6.85 -1.09
N PHE A 59 -9.10 6.53 -1.11
CA PHE A 59 -10.08 7.22 -1.94
C PHE A 59 -10.30 8.67 -1.48
N ASP A 60 -10.49 8.89 -0.18
CA ASP A 60 -10.66 10.23 0.39
C ASP A 60 -9.41 11.09 0.16
N ASP A 61 -8.21 10.52 0.34
CA ASP A 61 -6.94 11.18 0.05
C ASP A 61 -6.81 11.51 -1.44
N TYR A 62 -7.23 10.61 -2.33
CA TYR A 62 -7.23 10.84 -3.77
C TYR A 62 -8.16 11.98 -4.18
N VAL A 63 -9.39 12.00 -3.67
CA VAL A 63 -10.36 13.08 -3.92
C VAL A 63 -9.85 14.41 -3.35
N THR A 64 -9.17 14.38 -2.20
CA THR A 64 -8.56 15.56 -1.59
C THR A 64 -7.45 16.13 -2.47
N ARG A 65 -6.54 15.28 -2.97
CA ARG A 65 -5.48 15.69 -3.92
C ARG A 65 -6.05 16.21 -5.23
N LEU A 66 -7.12 15.59 -5.76
CA LEU A 66 -7.82 16.07 -6.95
C LEU A 66 -8.42 17.47 -6.75
N LYS A 67 -9.06 17.72 -5.60
CA LYS A 67 -9.58 19.04 -5.24
C LYS A 67 -8.46 20.08 -5.15
N GLU A 68 -7.29 19.68 -4.69
CA GLU A 68 -6.11 20.55 -4.61
C GLU A 68 -5.51 20.84 -5.99
N TYR A 69 -5.38 19.83 -6.86
CA TYR A 69 -4.89 19.98 -8.23
C TYR A 69 -5.84 20.77 -9.12
N SER A 70 -7.16 20.61 -8.92
CA SER A 70 -8.20 21.36 -9.63
C SER A 70 -8.16 22.87 -9.36
N LYS A 71 -7.60 23.30 -8.22
CA LYS A 71 -7.41 24.73 -7.92
C LYS A 71 -6.28 25.38 -8.72
N SER A 72 -5.40 24.58 -9.34
CA SER A 72 -4.34 25.10 -10.20
C SER A 72 -4.75 25.00 -11.66
N ASP A 73 -4.55 26.08 -12.43
CA ASP A 73 -4.82 26.13 -13.89
C ASP A 73 -3.93 25.20 -14.74
N ARG A 74 -3.10 24.38 -14.08
CA ARG A 74 -2.22 23.42 -14.75
C ARG A 74 -2.97 22.11 -14.97
N PRO A 75 -2.76 21.45 -16.11
CA PRO A 75 -3.42 20.18 -16.37
C PRO A 75 -3.03 19.12 -15.33
N VAL A 76 -4.04 18.38 -14.84
CA VAL A 76 -3.92 17.42 -13.73
C VAL A 76 -2.80 16.40 -13.95
N TRP A 77 -2.57 15.96 -15.19
CA TRP A 77 -1.53 14.97 -15.50
C TRP A 77 -0.09 15.49 -15.26
N VAL A 78 0.16 16.78 -15.48
CA VAL A 78 1.49 17.40 -15.22
C VAL A 78 1.71 17.53 -13.72
N VAL A 79 0.68 17.96 -12.98
CA VAL A 79 0.77 18.10 -11.52
C VAL A 79 0.93 16.74 -10.84
N GLN A 80 0.27 15.69 -11.35
CA GLN A 80 0.44 14.33 -10.86
C GLN A 80 1.85 13.79 -11.14
N GLU A 81 2.45 14.07 -12.30
CA GLU A 81 3.81 13.64 -12.62
C GLU A 81 4.86 14.35 -11.74
N GLU A 82 4.69 15.65 -11.50
CA GLU A 82 5.51 16.42 -10.57
C GLU A 82 5.39 15.89 -9.13
N ALA A 83 4.17 15.63 -8.65
CA ALA A 83 3.94 15.07 -7.33
C ALA A 83 4.54 13.66 -7.20
N ALA A 84 4.43 12.82 -8.24
CA ALA A 84 5.05 11.50 -8.28
C ALA A 84 6.58 11.57 -8.29
N ARG A 85 7.17 12.56 -8.98
CA ARG A 85 8.62 12.82 -8.92
C ARG A 85 9.06 13.19 -7.51
N LYS A 86 8.40 14.16 -6.88
CA LYS A 86 8.71 14.58 -5.50
C LYS A 86 8.59 13.42 -4.51
N TYR A 87 7.52 12.63 -4.60
CA TYR A 87 7.32 11.46 -3.74
C TYR A 87 8.46 10.44 -3.87
N ARG A 88 8.95 10.18 -5.08
CA ARG A 88 10.09 9.28 -5.31
C ARG A 88 11.39 9.84 -4.72
N GLU A 89 11.63 11.14 -4.88
CA GLU A 89 12.81 11.80 -4.33
C GLU A 89 12.81 11.81 -2.80
N ASP A 90 11.67 12.11 -2.18
CA ASP A 90 11.50 12.05 -0.73
C ASP A 90 11.70 10.63 -0.19
N LYS A 91 11.17 9.61 -0.88
CA LYS A 91 11.37 8.20 -0.51
C LYS A 91 12.83 7.77 -0.56
N LEU A 92 13.55 8.15 -1.61
CA LEU A 92 14.98 7.88 -1.73
C LEU A 92 15.78 8.56 -0.62
N ARG A 93 15.38 9.77 -0.22
CA ARG A 93 16.01 10.50 0.89
C ARG A 93 15.74 9.85 2.24
N GLU A 94 14.50 9.42 2.50
CA GLU A 94 14.14 8.67 3.71
C GLU A 94 14.91 7.35 3.79
N ASP A 95 14.96 6.59 2.70
CA ASP A 95 15.68 5.31 2.65
C ASP A 95 17.19 5.51 2.88
N ALA A 96 17.78 6.56 2.29
CA ALA A 96 19.18 6.90 2.54
C ALA A 96 19.43 7.24 4.02
N ALA A 97 18.54 8.03 4.65
CA ALA A 97 18.66 8.37 6.06
C ALA A 97 18.55 7.13 6.97
N LEU A 98 17.63 6.20 6.66
CA LEU A 98 17.46 4.94 7.39
C LEU A 98 18.67 4.01 7.24
N VAL A 99 19.30 3.98 6.06
CA VAL A 99 20.52 3.20 5.83
C VAL A 99 21.68 3.75 6.66
N GLU A 100 21.84 5.07 6.73
CA GLU A 100 22.88 5.71 7.53
C GLU A 100 22.66 5.48 9.05
N GLU A 101 21.42 5.59 9.54
CA GLU A 101 21.12 5.22 10.94
C GLU A 101 21.44 3.75 11.24
N LYS A 102 21.11 2.83 10.33
CA LYS A 102 21.40 1.40 10.51
C LYS A 102 22.90 1.14 10.55
N LYS A 103 23.69 1.78 9.70
CA LYS A 103 25.16 1.69 9.71
C LYS A 103 25.73 2.25 11.02
N ALA A 104 25.26 3.41 11.46
CA ALA A 104 25.70 4.01 12.72
C ALA A 104 25.42 3.10 13.93
N ARG A 105 24.25 2.45 13.96
CA ARG A 105 23.91 1.45 15.00
C ARG A 105 24.81 0.21 14.93
N GLN A 106 25.12 -0.28 13.74
CA GLN A 106 26.04 -1.41 13.57
C GLN A 106 27.46 -1.08 14.02
N GLU A 107 27.95 0.13 13.75
CA GLU A 107 29.26 0.58 14.20
C GLU A 107 29.34 0.75 15.73
N ALA A 108 28.28 1.25 16.36
CA ALA A 108 28.18 1.32 17.81
C ALA A 108 28.24 -0.08 18.43
N MET A 109 27.41 -1.02 17.93
CA MET A 109 27.45 -2.42 18.37
C MET A 109 28.81 -3.09 18.12
N ARG A 110 29.50 -2.77 17.02
CA ARG A 110 30.83 -3.31 16.72
C ARG A 110 31.89 -2.79 17.70
N LYS A 111 31.82 -1.51 18.09
CA LYS A 111 32.72 -0.92 19.09
C LYS A 111 32.47 -1.49 20.48
N GLU A 112 31.21 -1.69 20.86
CA GLU A 112 30.83 -2.32 22.12
C GLU A 112 31.22 -3.81 22.15
N ALA A 113 31.00 -4.56 21.05
CA ALA A 113 31.45 -5.94 20.94
C ALA A 113 32.98 -6.08 20.92
N ALA A 114 33.71 -5.09 20.37
CA ALA A 114 35.16 -5.03 20.46
C ALA A 114 35.66 -4.69 21.88
N ALA A 115 34.90 -3.88 22.64
CA ALA A 115 35.20 -3.59 24.04
C ALA A 115 34.79 -4.73 25.00
N VAL A 116 33.81 -5.55 24.62
CA VAL A 116 33.32 -6.72 25.37
C VAL A 116 34.08 -8.01 25.03
N GLN A 117 35.06 -7.99 24.11
CA GLN A 117 36.03 -9.09 24.02
C GLN A 117 37.03 -8.98 25.17
N PRO A 118 36.95 -9.81 26.24
CA PRO A 118 38.03 -9.87 27.20
C PRO A 118 39.28 -10.36 26.48
N ALA A 119 40.38 -9.65 26.66
CA ALA A 119 41.72 -10.10 26.35
C ALA A 119 41.95 -11.47 27.04
N GLY A 120 41.72 -12.56 26.32
CA GLY A 120 41.77 -13.89 26.89
C GLY A 120 41.08 -14.98 26.08
N SER A 121 41.25 -15.03 24.76
CA SER A 121 41.01 -16.27 24.00
C SER A 121 42.36 -16.91 23.64
N ASN A 122 43.04 -17.43 24.67
CA ASN A 122 43.98 -18.53 24.47
C ASN A 122 43.19 -19.63 23.75
N GLY A 123 43.69 -20.07 22.59
CA GLY A 123 43.08 -21.12 21.79
C GLY A 123 42.81 -22.36 22.63
N SER A 124 41.54 -22.62 22.94
CA SER A 124 41.10 -23.91 23.46
C SER A 124 40.95 -24.84 22.27
N THR A 125 42.01 -25.61 22.00
CA THR A 125 42.02 -26.74 21.07
C THR A 125 41.30 -27.98 21.65
N ASP A 126 40.56 -27.83 22.74
CA ASP A 126 39.96 -28.93 23.51
C ASP A 126 38.45 -29.06 23.28
N GLY A 127 37.92 -28.41 22.24
CA GLY A 127 36.51 -28.48 21.87
C GLY A 127 36.18 -29.64 20.94
N TRP A 128 34.89 -29.97 20.82
CA TRP A 128 34.30 -31.04 20.00
C TRP A 128 34.84 -31.11 18.56
N LEU A 129 35.24 -29.98 17.98
CA LEU A 129 35.91 -29.90 16.66
C LEU A 129 37.32 -30.53 16.64
N GLY A 130 38.09 -30.42 17.72
CA GLY A 130 39.39 -31.09 17.88
C GLY A 130 39.26 -32.61 18.04
N TRP A 131 38.17 -33.08 18.67
CA TRP A 131 37.84 -34.51 18.76
C TRP A 131 37.55 -35.13 17.38
N ILE A 132 36.89 -34.38 16.50
CA ILE A 132 36.59 -34.80 15.13
C ILE A 132 37.88 -34.89 14.29
N TRP A 133 38.77 -33.90 14.40
CA TRP A 133 40.02 -33.91 13.65
C TRP A 133 40.95 -35.05 14.08
N LYS A 134 41.06 -35.32 15.40
CA LYS A 134 41.85 -36.45 15.93
C LYS A 134 41.30 -37.82 15.52
N LYS A 135 40.00 -37.92 15.26
CA LYS A 135 39.35 -39.15 14.78
C LYS A 135 39.53 -39.39 13.26
N SER A 136 39.89 -38.36 12.49
CA SER A 136 39.99 -38.45 11.03
C SER A 136 41.37 -38.87 10.50
N GLY A 137 42.39 -39.07 11.35
CA GLY A 137 43.66 -39.66 10.95
C GLY A 137 44.64 -38.68 10.27
N GLY A 138 45.78 -38.48 10.91
CA GLY A 138 46.99 -37.92 10.31
C GLY A 138 48.17 -38.82 10.68
N SER A 139 48.71 -39.51 9.68
CA SER A 139 50.03 -40.15 9.72
C SER A 139 51.14 -39.11 9.87
#